data_AF-A0A662DH70-F1
#
_entry.id   AF-A0A662DH70-F1
#
_cell.length_a   1.000
_cell.length_b   1.000
_cell.length_c   1.000
_cell.angle_alpha   90.00
_cell.angle_beta   90.00
_cell.angle_gamma   90.00
#
_symmetry.space_group_name_H-M   'P 1'
#
loop_
_entity.id
_entity.type
_entity.pdbx_description
1 polymer ?
#
loop_
_entity_poly.entity_id
_entity_poly.type
_entity_poly.pdbx_seq_one_letter_code
_entity_poly.pdbx_strand_id
1 'polypeptide(L)'
;MKRWFWMIDTIVVISFAAIGADFHGFTYQLAGILRVAAPFLIALAGGVFAIRAWIKPLSIVNGVLLGVITLTAGMLMRSYLWHEGTARMFIIVSGAWLVGIMVGWRLIALGVVWLRSRSWNADAAI
;
A
#
# COMPACT_ATOMS: atom_id res chain seq x y z
N MET A 1 17.87 -1.86 7.07
CA MET A 1 16.48 -2.32 6.80
C MET A 1 15.62 -1.34 5.99
N LYS A 2 16.16 -0.23 5.45
CA LYS A 2 15.38 0.91 4.93
C LYS A 2 14.76 0.72 3.53
N ARG A 3 15.16 -0.31 2.78
CA ARG A 3 14.74 -0.50 1.38
C ARG A 3 13.52 -1.39 1.19
N TRP A 4 13.07 -2.19 2.16
CA TRP A 4 12.02 -3.19 1.89
C TRP A 4 10.59 -2.66 2.00
N PHE A 5 10.37 -1.44 2.52
CA PHE A 5 9.02 -0.90 2.72
C PHE A 5 8.22 -0.80 1.41
N TRP A 6 8.86 -0.40 0.31
CA TRP A 6 8.19 -0.25 -0.99
C TRP A 6 7.77 -1.60 -1.57
N MET A 7 8.44 -2.69 -1.21
CA MET A 7 8.02 -4.04 -1.59
C MET A 7 6.72 -4.43 -0.88
N ILE A 8 6.60 -4.14 0.42
CA ILE A 8 5.36 -4.39 1.17
C ILE A 8 4.23 -3.52 0.60
N ASP A 9 4.46 -2.22 0.43
CA ASP A 9 3.45 -1.32 -0.16
C ASP A 9 3.06 -1.77 -1.59
N THR A 10 4.00 -2.31 -2.38
CA THR A 10 3.72 -2.90 -3.70
C THR A 10 2.85 -4.16 -3.59
N ILE A 11 3.14 -5.05 -2.63
CA ILE A 11 2.32 -6.25 -2.35
C ILE A 11 0.90 -5.83 -1.92
N VAL A 12 0.76 -4.75 -1.16
CA VAL A 12 -0.56 -4.20 -0.78
C VAL A 12 -1.37 -3.80 -2.01
N VAL A 13 -0.76 -3.12 -2.98
CA VAL A 13 -1.43 -2.73 -4.24
C VAL A 13 -1.76 -3.95 -5.11
N ILE A 14 -0.84 -4.91 -5.24
CA ILE A 14 -1.06 -6.13 -6.05
C ILE A 14 -2.16 -6.98 -5.43
N SER A 15 -2.17 -7.17 -4.10
CA SER A 15 -3.20 -7.94 -3.41
C SER A 15 -4.59 -7.30 -3.55
N PHE A 16 -4.68 -5.98 -3.44
CA PHE A 16 -5.91 -5.25 -3.76
C PHE A 16 -6.44 -5.58 -5.16
N ALA A 17 -5.58 -5.48 -6.18
CA ALA A 17 -5.97 -5.74 -7.56
C ALA A 17 -6.35 -7.20 -7.80
N ALA A 18 -5.61 -8.15 -7.20
CA ALA A 18 -5.87 -9.58 -7.33
C ALA A 18 -7.21 -9.98 -6.68
N ILE A 19 -7.46 -9.50 -5.46
CA ILE A 19 -8.71 -9.76 -4.73
C ILE A 19 -9.89 -9.13 -5.48
N GLY A 20 -9.74 -7.88 -5.95
CA GLY A 20 -10.79 -7.21 -6.74
C GLY A 20 -11.09 -7.92 -8.06
N ALA A 21 -10.08 -8.52 -8.71
CA ALA A 21 -10.25 -9.26 -9.96
C ALA A 21 -11.05 -10.56 -9.76
N ASP A 22 -10.81 -11.30 -8.66
CA ASP A 22 -11.53 -12.53 -8.31
C ASP A 22 -13.03 -12.26 -8.10
N PHE A 23 -13.38 -11.21 -7.34
CA PHE A 23 -14.76 -10.85 -7.05
C PHE A 23 -15.57 -10.35 -8.27
N HIS A 24 -14.92 -10.01 -9.38
CA HIS A 24 -15.59 -9.50 -10.58
C HIS A 24 -15.62 -10.49 -11.75
N GLY A 25 -15.27 -11.75 -11.52
CA GLY A 25 -15.40 -12.82 -12.52
C GLY A 25 -14.41 -12.69 -13.69
N PHE A 26 -13.36 -11.89 -13.53
CA PHE A 26 -12.20 -12.00 -14.40
C PHE A 26 -11.60 -13.39 -14.09
N THR A 27 -11.65 -14.34 -15.04
CA THR A 27 -10.78 -15.52 -14.97
C THR A 27 -9.39 -15.03 -14.61
N TYR A 28 -8.69 -15.67 -13.65
CA TYR A 28 -7.37 -15.30 -13.08
C TYR A 28 -6.28 -15.06 -14.15
N GLN A 29 -6.49 -14.07 -15.00
CA GLN A 29 -5.63 -13.68 -16.08
C GLN A 29 -4.76 -12.61 -15.48
N LEU A 30 -3.47 -12.91 -15.39
CA LEU A 30 -2.44 -11.97 -14.97
C LEU A 30 -2.62 -10.59 -15.62
N ALA A 31 -3.06 -10.55 -16.88
CA ALA A 31 -3.38 -9.32 -17.60
C ALA A 31 -4.47 -8.46 -16.92
N GLY A 32 -5.54 -9.06 -16.39
CA GLY A 32 -6.59 -8.34 -15.68
C GLY A 32 -6.10 -7.73 -14.37
N ILE A 33 -5.33 -8.50 -13.59
CA ILE A 33 -4.71 -8.02 -12.35
C ILE A 33 -3.76 -6.85 -12.65
N LEU A 34 -2.89 -7.00 -13.65
CA LEU A 34 -1.93 -5.95 -14.04
C LEU A 34 -2.65 -4.70 -14.56
N ARG A 35 -3.74 -4.86 -15.30
CA ARG A 35 -4.55 -3.74 -15.80
C ARG A 35 -5.14 -2.91 -14.66
N VAL A 36 -5.64 -3.58 -13.61
CA VAL A 36 -6.15 -2.89 -12.41
C VAL A 36 -5.02 -2.29 -11.59
N ALA A 37 -3.92 -3.03 -11.37
CA ALA A 37 -2.83 -2.61 -10.49
C ALA A 37 -1.98 -1.46 -11.06
N ALA A 38 -1.75 -1.43 -12.38
CA ALA A 38 -0.81 -0.50 -13.04
C ALA A 38 -0.98 0.98 -12.64
N PRO A 39 -2.17 1.61 -12.76
CA PRO A 39 -2.32 3.01 -12.38
C PRO A 39 -1.99 3.28 -10.90
N PHE A 40 -2.31 2.34 -10.01
CA PHE A 40 -2.02 2.45 -8.57
C PHE A 40 -0.53 2.24 -8.27
N LEU A 41 0.13 1.31 -8.97
CA LEU A 41 1.58 1.10 -8.81
C LEU A 41 2.37 2.33 -9.29
N ILE A 42 1.97 2.96 -10.39
CA ILE A 42 2.57 4.21 -10.88
C ILE A 42 2.35 5.33 -9.85
N ALA A 43 1.13 5.46 -9.32
CA ALA A 43 0.81 6.42 -8.28
C ALA A 43 1.63 6.21 -6.99
N LEU A 44 1.78 4.95 -6.55
CA LEU A 44 2.59 4.59 -5.39
C LEU A 44 4.06 4.98 -5.61
N ALA A 45 4.63 4.63 -6.76
CA ALA A 45 6.00 4.99 -7.11
C ALA A 45 6.19 6.51 -7.06
N GLY A 46 5.31 7.27 -7.73
CA GLY A 46 5.31 8.73 -7.69
C GLY A 46 5.18 9.30 -6.27
N GLY A 47 4.29 8.74 -5.45
CA GLY A 47 4.10 9.13 -4.05
C GLY A 47 5.32 8.90 -3.19
N VAL A 48 5.99 7.74 -3.33
CA VAL A 48 7.23 7.41 -2.63
C VAL A 48 8.31 8.47 -2.92
N PHE A 49 8.46 8.87 -4.18
CA PHE A 49 9.38 9.94 -4.58
C PHE A 49 8.95 11.32 -4.05
N ALA A 50 7.68 11.68 -4.21
CA ALA A 50 7.14 12.99 -3.84
C ALA A 50 7.34 13.30 -2.35
N ILE A 51 7.05 12.34 -1.46
CA ILE A 51 7.17 12.55 0.00
C ILE A 51 8.50 12.05 0.57
N ARG A 52 9.41 11.54 -0.29
CA ARG A 52 10.69 10.93 0.11
C ARG A 52 10.51 9.88 1.20
N ALA A 53 9.56 8.96 1.01
CA ALA A 53 9.10 8.05 2.04
C ALA A 53 10.22 7.19 2.67
N TRP A 54 11.31 6.95 1.92
CA TRP A 54 12.50 6.22 2.36
C TRP A 54 13.28 6.89 3.51
N ILE A 55 13.05 8.17 3.80
CA ILE A 55 13.70 8.85 4.94
C ILE A 55 13.15 8.31 6.27
N LYS A 56 11.83 8.11 6.34
CA LYS A 56 11.12 7.57 7.53
C LYS A 56 10.14 6.46 7.10
N PRO A 57 10.63 5.27 6.70
CA PRO A 57 9.79 4.24 6.09
C PRO A 57 8.70 3.68 7.03
N LEU A 58 8.96 3.68 8.35
CA LEU A 58 8.01 3.21 9.38
C LEU A 58 7.06 4.32 9.88
N SER A 59 7.13 5.53 9.32
CA SER A 59 6.23 6.64 9.71
C SER A 59 4.79 6.29 9.38
N ILE A 60 3.91 6.30 10.39
CA ILE A 60 2.46 6.11 10.21
C ILE A 60 1.90 7.18 9.27
N VAL A 61 2.35 8.43 9.42
CA VAL A 61 1.95 9.54 8.54
C VAL A 61 2.33 9.24 7.09
N ASN A 62 3.52 8.67 6.84
CA ASN A 62 3.89 8.27 5.47
C ASN A 62 3.00 7.14 4.96
N GLY A 63 2.59 6.19 5.80
CA GLY A 63 1.62 5.15 5.42
C GLY A 63 0.28 5.73 4.99
N VAL A 64 -0.25 6.70 5.74
CA VAL A 64 -1.50 7.41 5.38
C VAL A 64 -1.32 8.18 4.08
N LEU A 65 -0.26 8.99 3.96
CA LEU A 65 0.00 9.79 2.77
C LEU A 65 0.17 8.93 1.52
N LEU A 66 0.94 7.84 1.61
CA LEU A 66 1.12 6.92 0.49
C LEU A 66 -0.20 6.25 0.10
N GLY A 67 -1.01 5.81 1.08
CA GLY A 67 -2.32 5.23 0.80
C GLY A 67 -3.26 6.21 0.10
N VAL A 68 -3.33 7.45 0.60
CA VAL A 68 -4.16 8.52 0.00
C VAL A 68 -3.66 8.88 -1.39
N ILE A 69 -2.37 9.14 -1.58
CA ILE A 69 -1.79 9.48 -2.89
C ILE A 69 -2.03 8.34 -3.88
N THR A 70 -1.79 7.10 -3.47
CA THR A 70 -1.99 5.91 -4.32
C THR A 70 -3.44 5.78 -4.75
N LEU A 71 -4.38 5.98 -3.82
CA LEU A 71 -5.82 5.98 -4.13
C LEU A 71 -6.17 7.10 -5.10
N THR A 72 -5.84 8.35 -4.76
CA THR A 72 -6.31 9.51 -5.53
C THR A 72 -5.67 9.55 -6.91
N ALA A 73 -4.34 9.45 -7.01
CA ALA A 73 -3.65 9.48 -8.29
C ALA A 73 -3.91 8.21 -9.11
N GLY A 74 -4.02 7.05 -8.45
CA GLY A 74 -4.40 5.80 -9.12
C GLY A 74 -5.79 5.86 -9.73
N MET A 75 -6.79 6.39 -9.00
CA MET A 75 -8.14 6.58 -9.52
C MET A 75 -8.18 7.59 -10.69
N LEU A 76 -7.43 8.69 -10.60
CA LEU A 76 -7.32 9.67 -11.68
C LEU A 76 -6.68 9.04 -12.93
N MET A 77 -5.53 8.39 -12.78
CA MET A 77 -4.87 7.69 -13.90
C MET A 77 -5.79 6.62 -14.50
N ARG A 78 -6.46 5.83 -13.66
CA ARG A 78 -7.38 4.79 -14.11
C ARG A 78 -8.55 5.37 -14.93
N SER A 79 -9.12 6.49 -14.48
CA SER A 79 -10.23 7.13 -15.18
C SER A 79 -9.81 7.79 -16.49
N TYR A 80 -8.68 8.50 -16.50
CA TYR A 80 -8.29 9.35 -17.63
C TYR A 80 -7.36 8.67 -18.64
N LEU A 81 -6.47 7.80 -18.18
CA LEU A 81 -5.47 7.13 -19.02
C LEU A 81 -5.86 5.70 -19.40
N TRP A 82 -6.65 5.00 -18.56
CA TRP A 82 -7.17 3.65 -18.84
C TRP A 82 -8.63 3.64 -19.30
N HIS A 83 -9.32 4.79 -19.27
CA HIS A 83 -10.73 4.94 -19.62
C HIS A 83 -11.66 3.99 -18.85
N GLU A 84 -11.32 3.64 -17.61
CA GLU A 84 -12.11 2.75 -16.78
C GLU A 84 -12.97 3.51 -15.76
N GLY A 85 -14.23 3.08 -15.58
CA GLY A 85 -15.22 3.79 -14.76
C GLY A 85 -14.92 3.81 -13.26
N THR A 86 -15.26 4.90 -12.58
CA THR A 86 -15.02 5.12 -11.14
C THR A 86 -16.25 4.79 -10.30
N ALA A 87 -16.41 3.51 -9.94
CA ALA A 87 -17.51 3.12 -9.04
C ALA A 87 -17.27 3.63 -7.61
N ARG A 88 -18.30 4.21 -6.97
CA ARG A 88 -18.20 4.75 -5.60
C ARG A 88 -17.71 3.70 -4.59
N MET A 89 -18.25 2.48 -4.68
CA MET A 89 -17.84 1.38 -3.80
C MET A 89 -16.39 0.95 -4.03
N PHE A 90 -15.92 1.00 -5.29
CA PHE A 90 -14.53 0.71 -5.60
C PHE A 90 -13.61 1.70 -4.88
N ILE A 91 -13.90 3.00 -4.90
CA ILE A 91 -13.11 4.03 -4.18
C ILE A 91 -13.07 3.74 -2.68
N ILE A 92 -14.21 3.43 -2.07
CA ILE A 92 -14.32 3.18 -0.63
C ILE A 92 -13.51 1.96 -0.22
N VAL A 93 -13.71 0.82 -0.90
CA VAL A 93 -13.01 -0.44 -0.57
C VAL A 93 -11.52 -0.33 -0.88
N SER A 94 -11.15 0.26 -2.02
CA SER A 94 -9.75 0.52 -2.37
C SER A 94 -9.07 1.40 -1.33
N GLY A 95 -9.75 2.48 -0.91
CA GLY A 95 -9.21 3.40 0.08
C GLY A 95 -9.04 2.74 1.44
N ALA A 96 -10.04 1.99 1.89
CA ALA A 96 -9.97 1.23 3.14
C ALA A 96 -8.83 0.21 3.11
N TRP A 97 -8.65 -0.52 2.00
CA TRP A 97 -7.57 -1.48 1.84
C TRP A 97 -6.19 -0.81 1.79
N LEU A 98 -5.99 0.15 0.88
CA LEU A 98 -4.70 0.81 0.67
C LEU A 98 -4.24 1.53 1.94
N VAL A 99 -5.08 2.40 2.51
CA VAL A 99 -4.72 3.15 3.72
C VAL A 99 -4.62 2.21 4.92
N GLY A 100 -5.59 1.31 5.10
CA GLY A 100 -5.65 0.40 6.23
C GLY A 100 -4.43 -0.51 6.31
N ILE A 101 -4.06 -1.17 5.21
CA ILE A 101 -2.94 -2.12 5.22
C ILE A 101 -1.59 -1.38 5.20
N MET A 102 -1.43 -0.27 4.46
CA MET A 102 -0.19 0.52 4.49
C MET A 102 0.12 1.08 5.89
N VAL A 103 -0.91 1.47 6.66
CA VAL A 103 -0.75 1.85 8.06
C VAL A 103 -0.54 0.63 8.94
N GLY A 104 -1.35 -0.42 8.75
CA GLY A 104 -1.35 -1.63 9.57
C GLY A 104 0.00 -2.33 9.64
N TRP A 105 0.68 -2.54 8.50
CA TRP A 105 2.00 -3.19 8.53
C TRP A 105 3.05 -2.34 9.24
N ARG A 106 2.96 -1.00 9.16
CA ARG A 106 3.87 -0.09 9.87
C ARG A 106 3.65 -0.16 11.37
N LEU A 107 2.39 -0.22 11.82
CA LEU A 107 2.05 -0.44 13.22
C LEU A 107 2.62 -1.76 13.74
N ILE A 108 2.47 -2.85 12.97
CA ILE A 108 3.04 -4.16 13.32
C ILE A 108 4.56 -4.08 13.42
N ALA A 109 5.23 -3.48 12.43
CA ALA A 109 6.67 -3.33 12.43
C ALA A 109 7.18 -2.51 13.62
N LEU A 110 6.49 -1.42 13.98
CA LEU A 110 6.78 -0.62 15.17
C LEU A 110 6.59 -1.43 16.46
N GLY A 111 5.52 -2.23 16.55
CA GLY A 111 5.28 -3.13 17.67
C GLY A 111 6.39 -4.19 17.83
N VAL A 112 6.84 -4.81 16.74
CA VAL A 112 7.96 -5.77 16.75
C VAL A 112 9.26 -5.12 17.21
N VAL A 113 9.57 -3.91 16.72
CA VAL A 113 10.76 -3.16 17.15
C VAL A 113 10.68 -2.82 18.63
N TRP A 114 9.50 -2.41 19.11
CA TRP A 114 9.27 -2.11 20.52
C TRP A 114 9.46 -3.35 21.40
N LEU A 115 8.88 -4.49 21.04
CA LEU A 115 9.03 -5.75 21.79
C LEU A 115 10.49 -6.19 21.90
N ARG A 116 11.26 -6.09 20.81
CA ARG A 116 12.69 -6.45 20.79
C ARG A 116 13.55 -5.53 21.65
N SER A 117 13.20 -4.25 21.76
CA SER A 117 13.91 -3.33 22.65
C SER A 117 13.72 -3.66 24.13
N ARG A 118 12.56 -4.25 24.47
CA ARG A 118 12.22 -4.61 25.84
C ARG A 118 12.94 -5.86 26.32
N SER A 119 13.15 -6.86 25.46
CA SER A 119 13.89 -8.08 25.82
C SER A 119 15.36 -7.78 26.12
N TRP A 120 16.02 -6.94 25.31
CA TRP A 120 17.41 -6.56 25.53
C TRP A 120 17.64 -5.87 26.89
N ASN A 121 16.71 -5.00 27.29
CA ASN A 121 16.80 -4.31 28.58
C ASN A 121 16.58 -5.25 29.77
N ALA A 122 15.82 -6.34 29.59
CA ALA A 122 15.63 -7.35 30.62
C ALA A 122 16.89 -8.22 30.80
N ASP A 123 17.54 -8.60 29.69
CA ASP A 123 18.78 -9.38 29.72
C ASP A 123 19.96 -8.59 30.30
N ALA A 124 20.00 -7.27 30.08
CA ALA A 124 21.05 -6.39 30.59
C ALA A 124 20.91 -6.01 32.08
N ALA A 125 19.78 -6.36 32.71
CA ALA A 125 19.47 -6.04 34.11
C ALA A 125 19.73 -7.21 35.08
N ILE A 126 20.27 -8.34 34.59
CA ILE A 126 20.63 -9.56 35.33
C ILE A 126 22.16 -9.69 35.34
#